data_AF-A0A4Q9PDC2-F1
#
_entry.id   AF-A0A4Q9PDC2-F1
#
_cell.length_a   1.000
_cell.length_b   1.000
_cell.length_c   1.000
_cell.angle_alpha   90.00
_cell.angle_beta   90.00
_cell.angle_gamma   90.00
#
_symmetry.space_group_name_H-M   'P 1'
#
loop_
_entity.id
_entity.type
_entity.pdbx_description
1 polymer ?
#
loop_
_entity_poly.entity_id
_entity_poly.type
_entity_poly.pdbx_seq_one_letter_code
_entity_poly.pdbx_strand_id
1 'polypeptide(L)'
;MGERTLVGDTSTCPFGDVVWRTCYPEEHDRRAMEIAAINADRNNWSWDKDAGRGCKKAAVLWQAFATKWRETHMGDTPTLDLSDVGAISTLPILTNTVLIRDCYREAEKVVWRRAAGFGFGGGVIFTGQPGIGKTAFLWYLLVRLLQQGQVILFHLPGPSCLLFYFDRVYRLNQDDAILPRMR
;
A
#
# COMPACT_ATOMS: atom_id res chain seq x y z
N MET A 1 4.92 3.54 33.01
CA MET A 1 6.00 4.29 32.34
C MET A 1 7.22 3.37 32.30
N GLY A 2 7.45 2.75 31.15
CA GLY A 2 8.63 1.90 30.93
C GLY A 2 9.55 2.61 29.95
N GLU A 3 10.70 3.03 30.43
CA GLU A 3 11.74 3.72 29.68
C GLU A 3 12.36 2.75 28.66
N ARG A 4 12.35 3.11 27.36
CA ARG A 4 13.03 2.32 26.32
C ARG A 4 14.41 2.92 26.10
N THR A 5 15.42 2.29 26.67
CA THR A 5 16.84 2.61 26.43
C THR A 5 17.22 2.22 25.01
N LEU A 6 17.60 3.20 24.19
CA LEU A 6 18.29 2.97 22.93
C LEU A 6 19.75 2.67 23.24
N VAL A 7 20.17 1.41 23.08
CA VAL A 7 21.59 1.05 23.14
C VAL A 7 22.13 1.13 21.71
N GLY A 8 22.87 2.20 21.42
CA GLY A 8 23.67 2.31 20.21
C GLY A 8 25.01 1.62 20.42
N ASP A 9 25.29 0.57 19.66
CA ASP A 9 26.62 -0.02 19.61
C ASP A 9 27.42 0.70 18.52
N THR A 10 28.35 1.55 18.95
CA THR A 10 29.30 2.26 18.08
C THR A 10 30.51 1.36 17.84
N SER A 11 30.37 0.37 16.96
CA SER A 11 31.53 -0.26 16.32
C SER A 11 31.49 0.04 14.82
N THR A 12 32.58 0.64 14.37
CA THR A 12 32.75 1.42 13.14
C THR A 12 32.89 0.55 11.88
N CYS A 13 32.01 0.76 10.90
CA CYS A 13 32.24 0.43 9.49
C CYS A 13 32.72 1.70 8.74
N PRO A 14 33.73 1.63 7.86
CA PRO A 14 34.34 2.81 7.22
C PRO A 14 33.56 3.36 6.01
N PHE A 15 32.37 2.84 5.71
CA PHE A 15 31.47 3.36 4.69
C PHE A 15 30.12 3.64 5.34
N GLY A 16 29.74 4.91 5.36
CA GLY A 16 28.68 5.50 6.18
C GLY A 16 27.24 5.11 5.85
N ASP A 17 26.95 3.81 5.80
CA ASP A 17 25.59 3.30 5.86
C ASP A 17 25.28 2.90 7.30
N VAL A 18 24.46 3.70 7.98
CA VAL A 18 23.79 3.27 9.20
C VAL A 18 22.84 2.16 8.79
N VAL A 19 23.32 0.92 8.86
CA VAL A 19 22.46 -0.26 8.78
C VAL A 19 21.61 -0.27 10.03
N TRP A 20 20.40 0.28 9.93
CA TRP A 20 19.35 -0.03 10.89
C TRP A 20 19.00 -1.51 10.69
N ARG A 21 19.78 -2.41 11.29
CA ARG A 21 19.29 -3.76 11.61
C ARG A 21 18.17 -3.55 12.60
N THR A 22 16.98 -3.37 12.05
CA THR A 22 15.79 -3.36 12.86
C THR A 22 15.56 -4.79 13.31
N CYS A 23 15.96 -5.07 14.55
CA CYS A 23 15.49 -6.22 15.30
C CYS A 23 13.99 -6.02 15.53
N TYR A 24 13.17 -6.22 14.50
CA TYR A 24 11.74 -6.39 14.68
C TYR A 24 11.53 -7.88 14.94
N PRO A 25 11.05 -8.27 16.14
CA PRO A 25 10.79 -9.67 16.47
C PRO A 25 9.86 -10.31 15.43
N GLU A 26 10.05 -11.61 15.18
CA GLU A 26 9.17 -12.45 14.33
C GLU A 26 7.67 -12.27 14.65
N GLU A 27 7.37 -11.90 15.90
CA GLU A 27 6.04 -11.54 16.37
C GLU A 27 5.38 -10.41 15.58
N HIS A 28 6.12 -9.37 15.15
CA HIS A 28 5.57 -8.29 14.33
C HIS A 28 5.23 -8.75 12.92
N ASP A 29 6.01 -9.65 12.35
CA ASP A 29 5.74 -10.22 11.03
C ASP A 29 4.52 -11.14 11.08
N ARG A 30 4.39 -11.95 12.13
CA ARG A 30 3.18 -12.74 12.38
C ARG A 30 1.94 -11.86 12.56
N ARG A 31 2.03 -10.82 13.40
CA ARG A 31 0.92 -9.90 13.65
C ARG A 31 0.54 -9.10 12.40
N ALA A 32 1.52 -8.74 11.57
CA ALA A 32 1.27 -8.13 10.27
C ALA A 32 0.48 -9.07 9.36
N MET A 33 0.82 -10.36 9.30
CA MET A 33 0.06 -11.36 8.54
C MET A 33 -1.38 -11.51 9.07
N GLU A 34 -1.55 -11.57 10.39
CA GLU A 34 -2.87 -11.63 11.03
C GLU A 34 -3.72 -10.40 10.67
N ILE A 35 -3.16 -9.18 10.80
CA ILE A 35 -3.88 -7.95 10.44
C ILE A 35 -4.21 -7.92 8.95
N ALA A 36 -3.29 -8.32 8.08
CA ALA A 36 -3.56 -8.39 6.64
C ALA A 36 -4.71 -9.36 6.35
N ALA A 37 -4.76 -10.52 7.00
CA ALA A 37 -5.85 -11.49 6.84
C ALA A 37 -7.20 -10.94 7.34
N ILE A 38 -7.22 -10.30 8.52
CA ILE A 38 -8.44 -9.69 9.08
C ILE A 38 -8.94 -8.57 8.16
N ASN A 39 -8.04 -7.73 7.64
CA ASN A 39 -8.39 -6.65 6.69
C ASN A 39 -8.91 -7.19 5.35
N ALA A 40 -8.46 -8.35 4.91
CA ALA A 40 -8.88 -8.97 3.66
C ALA A 40 -10.25 -9.68 3.75
N ASP A 41 -10.74 -9.97 4.96
CA ASP A 41 -12.05 -10.61 5.14
C ASP A 41 -13.19 -9.59 4.99
N ARG A 42 -14.06 -9.83 4.00
CA ARG A 42 -15.25 -9.02 3.74
C ARG A 42 -16.17 -8.87 4.94
N ASN A 43 -16.27 -9.89 5.79
CA ASN A 43 -17.17 -9.89 6.94
C ASN A 43 -16.74 -8.90 8.04
N ASN A 44 -15.47 -8.50 8.04
CA ASN A 44 -14.91 -7.53 8.96
C ASN A 44 -15.17 -6.08 8.54
N TRP A 45 -15.81 -5.85 7.40
CA TRP A 45 -16.12 -4.51 6.91
C TRP A 45 -17.63 -4.27 6.92
N SER A 46 -18.05 -3.16 7.53
CA SER A 46 -19.37 -2.58 7.31
C SER A 46 -19.27 -1.40 6.37
N TRP A 47 -20.08 -1.43 5.32
CA TRP A 47 -20.26 -0.28 4.46
C TRP A 47 -21.70 -0.22 3.98
N ASP A 48 -22.42 0.80 4.44
CA ASP A 48 -23.76 1.09 3.97
C ASP A 48 -23.65 1.75 2.59
N LYS A 49 -23.92 0.95 1.56
CA LYS A 49 -23.85 1.37 0.15
C LYS A 49 -24.92 2.41 -0.19
N ASP A 50 -26.03 2.44 0.56
CA ASP A 50 -27.15 3.35 0.36
C ASP A 50 -26.92 4.67 1.12
N ALA A 51 -26.13 4.65 2.19
CA ALA A 51 -25.58 5.87 2.82
C ALA A 51 -24.46 6.53 1.99
N GLY A 52 -23.91 5.83 1.00
CA GLY A 52 -22.82 6.26 0.11
C GLY A 52 -23.18 7.36 -0.89
N ARG A 53 -23.86 8.42 -0.45
CA ARG A 53 -23.92 9.69 -1.20
C ARG A 53 -22.49 10.11 -1.58
N GLY A 54 -22.27 10.43 -2.85
CA GLY A 54 -20.95 10.87 -3.34
C GLY A 54 -19.98 9.79 -3.83
N CYS A 55 -20.30 8.50 -3.70
CA CYS A 55 -19.48 7.41 -4.26
C CYS A 55 -19.98 6.98 -5.64
N LYS A 56 -19.19 7.24 -6.70
CA LYS A 56 -19.50 6.77 -8.06
C LYS A 56 -18.63 5.57 -8.40
N LYS A 57 -19.10 4.66 -9.24
CA LYS A 57 -18.20 3.62 -9.79
C LYS A 57 -17.05 4.31 -10.53
N ALA A 58 -15.84 3.83 -10.31
CA ALA A 58 -14.69 4.26 -11.10
C ALA A 58 -14.82 3.79 -12.56
N ALA A 59 -14.06 4.41 -13.45
CA ALA A 59 -14.03 4.05 -14.87
C ALA A 59 -13.74 2.56 -15.09
N VAL A 60 -14.19 2.01 -16.22
CA VAL A 60 -14.06 0.58 -16.55
C VAL A 60 -12.61 0.09 -16.48
N LEU A 61 -11.66 0.93 -16.90
CA LEU A 61 -10.23 0.61 -16.83
C LEU A 61 -9.74 0.37 -15.39
N TRP A 62 -10.26 1.11 -14.40
CA TRP A 62 -9.93 0.88 -12.99
C TRP A 62 -10.51 -0.43 -12.46
N GLN A 63 -11.69 -0.83 -12.95
CA GLN A 63 -12.25 -2.14 -12.61
C GLN A 63 -11.37 -3.26 -13.19
N ALA A 64 -11.03 -3.16 -14.49
CA ALA A 64 -10.19 -4.13 -15.17
C ALA A 64 -8.81 -4.25 -14.52
N PHE A 65 -8.20 -3.12 -14.15
CA PHE A 65 -6.93 -3.08 -13.41
C PHE A 65 -7.01 -3.84 -12.08
N ALA A 66 -8.06 -3.60 -11.29
CA ALA A 66 -8.24 -4.27 -10.00
C ALA A 66 -8.46 -5.77 -10.14
N THR A 67 -9.26 -6.20 -11.14
CA THR A 67 -9.49 -7.62 -11.44
C THR A 67 -8.19 -8.31 -11.84
N LYS A 68 -7.47 -7.76 -12.83
CA LYS A 68 -6.19 -8.31 -13.31
C LYS A 68 -5.23 -8.57 -12.15
N TRP A 69 -4.99 -7.58 -11.31
CA TRP A 69 -3.96 -7.69 -10.28
C TRP A 69 -4.36 -8.52 -9.07
N ARG A 70 -5.65 -8.76 -8.84
CA ARG A 70 -6.10 -9.71 -7.81
C ARG A 70 -5.89 -11.16 -8.21
N GLU A 71 -6.07 -11.44 -9.49
CA GLU A 71 -5.94 -12.79 -10.04
C GLU A 71 -4.48 -13.13 -10.38
N THR A 72 -3.67 -12.11 -10.69
CA THR A 72 -2.26 -12.27 -11.03
C THR A 72 -1.40 -12.54 -9.79
N HIS A 73 -0.63 -13.63 -9.82
CA HIS A 73 0.38 -13.91 -8.80
C HIS A 73 1.75 -13.46 -9.29
N MET A 74 2.35 -12.45 -8.65
CA MET A 74 3.61 -11.88 -9.13
C MET A 74 4.86 -12.73 -8.86
N GLY A 75 4.77 -13.78 -8.04
CA GLY A 75 5.92 -14.64 -7.69
C GLY A 75 7.20 -13.83 -7.41
N ASP A 76 8.32 -14.28 -7.97
CA ASP A 76 9.61 -13.58 -7.94
C ASP A 76 9.91 -12.78 -9.21
N THR A 77 8.86 -12.33 -9.92
CA THR A 77 9.04 -11.53 -11.14
C THR A 77 9.84 -10.26 -10.81
N PRO A 78 10.90 -9.93 -11.57
CA PRO A 78 11.72 -8.75 -11.30
C PRO A 78 11.05 -7.46 -11.77
N THR A 79 9.95 -7.55 -12.51
CA THR A 79 9.29 -6.42 -13.16
C THR A 79 7.78 -6.45 -12.96
N LEU A 80 7.19 -5.26 -12.96
CA LEU A 80 5.77 -5.01 -12.88
C LEU A 80 5.32 -4.31 -14.15
N ASP A 81 4.52 -5.00 -14.98
CA ASP A 81 3.97 -4.45 -16.21
C ASP A 81 2.72 -3.62 -15.95
N LEU A 82 2.92 -2.30 -15.88
CA LEU A 82 1.91 -1.26 -15.71
C LEU A 82 1.46 -0.65 -17.05
N SER A 83 1.56 -1.36 -18.18
CA SER A 83 1.04 -0.87 -19.47
C SER A 83 -0.43 -0.40 -19.39
N ASP A 84 -1.24 -1.09 -18.59
CA ASP A 84 -2.65 -0.71 -18.36
C ASP A 84 -2.79 0.62 -17.61
N VAL A 85 -1.80 1.01 -16.80
CA VAL A 85 -1.78 2.28 -16.05
C VAL A 85 -1.56 3.47 -16.97
N GLY A 86 -0.81 3.31 -18.05
CA GLY A 86 -0.64 4.36 -19.07
C GLY A 86 -1.97 4.74 -19.73
N ALA A 87 -2.90 3.79 -19.85
CA ALA A 87 -4.27 4.05 -20.32
C ALA A 87 -5.17 4.72 -19.25
N ILE A 88 -4.79 4.61 -17.97
CA ILE A 88 -5.60 5.02 -16.82
C ILE A 88 -5.17 6.38 -16.26
N SER A 89 -3.87 6.65 -16.23
CA SER A 89 -3.28 7.83 -15.62
C SER A 89 -2.50 8.63 -16.65
N THR A 90 -2.71 9.94 -16.67
CA THR A 90 -1.93 10.89 -17.48
C THR A 90 -0.54 11.16 -16.89
N LEU A 91 -0.09 10.35 -15.91
CA LEU A 91 1.19 10.55 -15.24
C LEU A 91 2.33 10.27 -16.24
N PRO A 92 3.09 11.28 -16.69
CA PRO A 92 4.06 11.14 -17.78
C PRO A 92 5.29 10.29 -17.43
N ILE A 93 5.37 9.75 -16.21
CA ILE A 93 6.62 9.33 -15.55
C ILE A 93 6.73 7.81 -15.42
N LEU A 94 5.63 7.08 -15.53
CA LEU A 94 5.68 5.62 -15.46
C LEU A 94 5.92 5.07 -16.84
N THR A 95 7.13 4.57 -17.08
CA THR A 95 7.35 3.58 -18.12
C THR A 95 6.39 2.43 -17.88
N ASN A 96 5.86 1.84 -18.96
CA ASN A 96 4.94 0.70 -18.92
C ASN A 96 5.45 -0.47 -18.06
N THR A 97 6.74 -0.53 -17.77
CA THR A 97 7.32 -1.53 -16.88
C THR A 97 8.07 -0.85 -15.74
N VAL A 98 7.81 -1.29 -14.51
CA VAL A 98 8.52 -0.88 -13.29
C VAL A 98 9.44 -2.02 -12.86
N LEU A 99 10.73 -1.71 -12.66
CA LEU A 99 11.67 -2.65 -12.05
C LEU A 99 11.38 -2.75 -10.54
N ILE A 100 11.14 -3.97 -10.06
CA ILE A 100 10.95 -4.25 -8.64
C ILE A 100 12.33 -4.31 -7.98
N ARG A 101 12.63 -3.30 -7.16
CA ARG A 101 13.89 -3.20 -6.43
C ARG A 101 13.77 -3.94 -5.10
N ASP A 102 14.87 -4.48 -4.59
CA ASP A 102 14.89 -5.13 -3.26
C ASP A 102 14.41 -4.19 -2.15
N CYS A 103 14.73 -2.90 -2.27
CA CYS A 103 14.25 -1.89 -1.33
C CYS A 103 12.72 -1.73 -1.32
N TYR A 104 12.00 -2.13 -2.36
CA TYR A 104 10.54 -2.12 -2.37
C TYR A 104 9.98 -3.24 -1.50
N ARG A 105 10.58 -4.43 -1.56
CA ARG A 105 10.19 -5.58 -0.72
C ARG A 105 10.43 -5.28 0.75
N GLU A 106 11.57 -4.65 1.07
CA GLU A 106 11.86 -4.22 2.44
C GLU A 106 10.96 -3.09 2.92
N ALA A 107 10.68 -2.10 2.06
CA ALA A 107 9.74 -1.03 2.37
C ALA A 107 8.31 -1.55 2.64
N GLU A 108 7.82 -2.52 1.86
CA GLU A 108 6.54 -3.19 2.07
C GLU A 108 6.46 -3.84 3.46
N LYS A 109 7.51 -4.58 3.87
CA LYS A 109 7.60 -5.17 5.21
C LYS A 109 7.53 -4.10 6.30
N VAL A 110 8.22 -2.97 6.11
CA VAL A 110 8.18 -1.85 7.06
C VAL A 110 6.78 -1.26 7.20
N VAL A 111 6.02 -1.10 6.11
CA VAL A 111 4.62 -0.64 6.15
C VAL A 111 3.78 -1.57 7.02
N TRP A 112 3.87 -2.87 6.77
CA TRP A 112 3.09 -3.87 7.49
C TRP A 112 3.45 -3.96 8.97
N ARG A 113 4.75 -3.95 9.31
CA ARG A 113 5.20 -3.91 10.71
C ARG A 113 4.72 -2.67 11.44
N ARG A 114 4.69 -1.52 10.76
CA ARG A 114 4.18 -0.27 11.33
C ARG A 114 2.68 -0.32 11.55
N ALA A 115 1.93 -0.88 10.60
CA ALA A 115 0.51 -1.15 10.78
C ALA A 115 0.22 -2.12 11.95
N ALA A 116 1.12 -3.07 12.20
CA ALA A 116 1.00 -4.02 13.32
C ALA A 116 1.42 -3.46 14.68
N GLY A 117 2.39 -2.52 14.69
CA GLY A 117 2.99 -1.99 15.92
C GLY A 117 2.27 -0.78 16.51
N PHE A 118 1.56 -0.01 15.69
CA PHE A 118 0.77 1.14 16.14
C PHE A 118 -0.71 0.79 16.04
N GLY A 119 -1.49 1.05 17.09
CA GLY A 119 -2.95 1.00 16.99
C GLY A 119 -3.50 2.02 15.98
N PHE A 120 -4.83 2.20 15.94
CA PHE A 120 -5.47 3.18 15.05
C PHE A 120 -4.82 4.58 15.20
N GLY A 121 -4.17 5.08 14.13
CA GLY A 121 -3.60 6.44 14.08
C GLY A 121 -2.14 6.58 13.62
N GLY A 122 -1.44 5.48 13.31
CA GLY A 122 -0.08 5.51 12.75
C GLY A 122 -0.01 5.59 11.22
N GLY A 123 1.16 5.97 10.68
CA GLY A 123 1.41 6.00 9.24
C GLY A 123 2.90 5.94 8.89
N VAL A 124 3.21 5.65 7.64
CA VAL A 124 4.58 5.63 7.09
C VAL A 124 4.71 6.70 6.02
N ILE A 125 5.75 7.53 6.13
CA ILE A 125 6.07 8.56 5.13
C ILE A 125 7.32 8.11 4.37
N PHE A 126 7.21 8.02 3.05
CA PHE A 126 8.33 7.73 2.17
C PHE A 126 8.96 9.03 1.66
N THR A 127 10.18 9.32 2.11
CA THR A 127 10.96 10.49 1.71
C THR A 127 12.18 10.09 0.89
N GLY A 128 12.77 11.05 0.18
CA GLY A 128 13.98 10.83 -0.62
C GLY A 128 14.09 11.79 -1.79
N GLN A 129 15.23 11.77 -2.46
CA GLN A 129 15.51 12.67 -3.60
C GLN A 129 14.48 12.50 -4.74
N PRO A 130 14.21 13.56 -5.52
CA PRO A 130 13.42 13.46 -6.75
C PRO A 130 13.95 12.35 -7.67
N GLY A 131 13.06 11.63 -8.35
CA GLY A 131 13.46 10.57 -9.29
C GLY A 131 13.90 9.23 -8.68
N ILE A 132 14.02 9.10 -7.35
CA ILE A 132 14.51 7.86 -6.71
C ILE A 132 13.55 6.65 -6.81
N GLY A 133 12.35 6.85 -7.36
CA GLY A 133 11.35 5.78 -7.55
C GLY A 133 10.25 5.68 -6.49
N LYS A 134 9.97 6.75 -5.74
CA LYS A 134 8.87 6.78 -4.74
C LYS A 134 7.51 6.47 -5.36
N THR A 135 7.20 7.09 -6.50
CA THR A 135 5.93 6.86 -7.22
C THR A 135 5.85 5.42 -7.71
N ALA A 136 6.93 4.88 -8.27
CA ALA A 136 7.01 3.48 -8.71
C ALA A 136 6.79 2.50 -7.54
N PHE A 137 7.34 2.80 -6.36
CA PHE A 137 7.07 2.03 -5.15
C PHE A 137 5.59 2.07 -4.75
N LEU A 138 4.90 3.22 -4.85
CA LEU A 138 3.46 3.30 -4.54
C LEU A 138 2.61 2.43 -5.47
N TRP A 139 2.97 2.35 -6.76
CA TRP A 139 2.28 1.46 -7.70
C TRP A 139 2.58 -0.02 -7.43
N TYR A 140 3.84 -0.35 -7.14
CA TYR A 140 4.20 -1.68 -6.64
C TYR A 140 3.36 -2.05 -5.41
N LEU A 141 3.29 -1.18 -4.41
CA LEU A 141 2.55 -1.40 -3.18
C LEU A 141 1.04 -1.56 -3.45
N LEU A 142 0.44 -0.74 -4.31
CA LEU A 142 -0.96 -0.88 -4.71
C LEU A 142 -1.23 -2.28 -5.27
N VAL A 143 -0.38 -2.76 -6.18
CA VAL A 143 -0.52 -4.10 -6.77
C VAL A 143 -0.39 -5.19 -5.71
N ARG A 144 0.59 -5.08 -4.80
CA ARG A 144 0.77 -6.04 -3.70
C ARG A 144 -0.45 -6.11 -2.78
N LEU A 145 -1.00 -4.95 -2.41
CA LEU A 145 -2.19 -4.88 -1.57
C LEU A 145 -3.43 -5.44 -2.29
N LEU A 146 -3.55 -5.25 -3.61
CA LEU A 146 -4.61 -5.86 -4.42
C LEU A 146 -4.49 -7.38 -4.41
N GLN A 147 -3.29 -7.93 -4.64
CA GLN A 147 -3.02 -9.37 -4.57
C GLN A 147 -3.36 -9.97 -3.20
N GLN A 148 -3.17 -9.18 -2.14
CA GLN A 148 -3.50 -9.55 -0.76
C GLN A 148 -4.98 -9.34 -0.40
N GLY A 149 -5.83 -8.97 -1.36
CA GLY A 149 -7.27 -8.79 -1.15
C GLY A 149 -7.62 -7.58 -0.25
N GLN A 150 -6.70 -6.65 -0.05
CA GLN A 150 -6.90 -5.54 0.88
C GLN A 150 -7.93 -4.53 0.37
N VAL A 151 -8.62 -3.87 1.30
CA VAL A 151 -9.41 -2.66 1.02
C VAL A 151 -8.46 -1.46 1.00
N ILE A 152 -8.43 -0.73 -0.11
CA ILE A 152 -7.41 0.30 -0.35
C ILE A 152 -8.06 1.62 -0.70
N LEU A 153 -7.68 2.67 0.02
CA LEU A 153 -7.93 4.05 -0.37
C LEU A 153 -6.67 4.61 -1.03
N PHE A 154 -6.75 4.87 -2.33
CA PHE A 154 -5.62 5.31 -3.14
C PHE A 154 -5.87 6.71 -3.69
N HIS A 155 -4.99 7.65 -3.34
CA HIS A 155 -5.07 9.02 -3.80
C HIS A 155 -3.96 9.30 -4.81
N LEU A 156 -4.37 9.67 -6.03
CA LEU A 156 -3.46 10.13 -7.08
C LEU A 156 -3.43 11.65 -7.13
N PRO A 157 -2.33 12.26 -7.63
CA PRO A 157 -2.30 13.69 -7.91
C PRO A 157 -3.46 14.07 -8.84
N GLY A 158 -4.43 14.84 -8.33
CA GLY A 158 -5.66 15.23 -9.04
C GLY A 158 -6.94 14.99 -8.22
N PRO A 159 -8.13 15.25 -8.80
CA PRO A 159 -9.40 15.26 -8.06
C PRO A 159 -10.01 13.85 -7.90
N SER A 160 -9.20 12.79 -7.85
CA SER A 160 -9.70 11.42 -7.84
C SER A 160 -9.08 10.61 -6.71
N CYS A 161 -9.86 10.44 -5.65
CA CYS A 161 -9.61 9.42 -4.65
C CYS A 161 -10.33 8.13 -5.08
N LEU A 162 -9.61 7.02 -5.08
CA LEU A 162 -10.11 5.71 -5.49
C LEU A 162 -10.20 4.78 -4.30
N LEU A 163 -11.35 4.14 -4.15
CA LEU A 163 -11.57 3.11 -3.15
C LEU A 163 -11.67 1.75 -3.85
N PHE A 164 -10.66 0.91 -3.66
CA PHE A 164 -10.68 -0.49 -4.08
C PHE A 164 -11.33 -1.29 -2.95
N TYR A 165 -12.61 -1.64 -3.13
CA TYR A 165 -13.42 -2.30 -2.12
C TYR A 165 -13.91 -3.66 -2.63
N PHE A 166 -13.17 -4.71 -2.29
CA PHE A 166 -13.39 -6.07 -2.81
C PHE A 166 -13.67 -6.01 -4.31
N ASP A 167 -14.69 -6.67 -4.82
CA ASP A 167 -15.02 -6.79 -6.24
C ASP A 167 -15.15 -5.48 -7.05
N ARG A 168 -15.12 -4.29 -6.44
CA ARG A 168 -15.37 -3.02 -7.14
C ARG A 168 -14.41 -1.92 -6.77
N VAL A 169 -14.23 -1.00 -7.72
CA VAL A 169 -13.52 0.27 -7.51
C VAL A 169 -14.51 1.44 -7.56
N TYR A 170 -14.42 2.32 -6.58
CA TYR A 170 -15.23 3.52 -6.48
C TYR A 170 -14.35 4.76 -6.58
N ARG A 171 -14.89 5.81 -7.22
CA ARG A 171 -14.36 7.16 -7.14
C ARG A 171 -15.11 7.89 -6.04
N LEU A 172 -14.36 8.47 -5.12
CA LEU A 172 -14.89 9.28 -4.05
C LEU A 172 -14.79 10.75 -4.44
N ASN A 173 -15.87 11.48 -4.21
CA ASN A 173 -15.83 12.93 -4.15
C ASN A 173 -15.29 13.33 -2.76
N GLN A 174 -14.34 14.25 -2.74
CA GLN A 174 -13.50 14.54 -1.57
C GLN A 174 -14.29 15.01 -0.33
N ASP A 175 -15.52 15.50 -0.53
CA ASP A 175 -16.28 16.22 0.50
C ASP A 175 -17.49 15.44 1.09
N ASP A 176 -17.93 14.33 0.49
CA ASP A 176 -19.22 13.69 0.87
C ASP A 176 -19.15 12.17 1.11
N ALA A 177 -18.00 11.53 0.89
CA ALA A 177 -17.92 10.08 0.88
C ALA A 177 -17.84 9.47 2.29
N ILE A 178 -18.86 8.69 2.67
CA ILE A 178 -18.79 7.80 3.83
C ILE A 178 -17.90 6.61 3.50
N LEU A 179 -16.74 6.54 4.14
CA LEU A 179 -15.79 5.44 3.96
C LEU A 179 -16.25 4.15 4.67
N PRO A 180 -15.91 2.97 4.12
CA PRO A 180 -16.07 1.70 4.81
C PRO A 180 -15.40 1.74 6.18
N ARG A 181 -16.03 1.10 7.18
CA ARG A 181 -15.45 0.94 8.50
C ARG A 181 -15.17 -0.52 8.76
N MET A 182 -14.00 -0.77 9.32
CA MET A 182 -13.67 -2.08 9.87
C MET A 182 -14.40 -2.22 11.22
N ARG A 183 -15.02 -3.38 11.44
CA ARG A 183 -15.76 -3.71 12.65
C ARG A 183 -14.83 -4.12 13.80
#